data_AF-A0AAU7SQ78-F1
#
_entry.id   AF-A0AAU7SQ78-F1
#
_cell.length_a   1.000
_cell.length_b   1.000
_cell.length_c   1.000
_cell.angle_alpha   90.00
_cell.angle_beta   90.00
_cell.angle_gamma   90.00
#
_symmetry.space_group_name_H-M   'P 1'
#
loop_
_entity.id
_entity.type
_entity.pdbx_description
1 polymer ?
#
loop_
_entity_poly.entity_id
_entity_poly.type
_entity_poly.pdbx_seq_one_letter_code
_entity_poly.pdbx_strand_id
1 'polypeptide(L)'
;MSIFVPLIFLAASIPAMPPAPIGEEFPALSGGPAPIIFEFTDYGGTKSALKAKVTPESVQNWCGNWHPSDTSCAQSYGDDGGRVYEASANCETGDLQTDGKHYLFDGPDTKSKNFYGYPGVRDSDTGKRVADTAMDRTLGAMWLQLCPFGWPYRDVPVTQTFRTEDRYGEPIGHNGSLMFNNQKQHIIVYEEPKASIAGAIKPNTVLVHGWEVPNEWFSGVAYTFKKGCDPAPYLVNGHYQSGNLTLLGKAPIREGCNIVGYSNKSPNAKLVFDLSE
;
A
#
# COMPACT_ATOMS: atom_id res chain seq x y z
N MET A 1 -0.27 48.53 -19.80
CA MET A 1 0.43 47.26 -20.08
C MET A 1 0.06 46.28 -18.97
N SER A 2 -0.88 45.37 -19.22
CA SER A 2 -1.18 44.28 -18.28
C SER A 2 -0.15 43.18 -18.47
N ILE A 3 0.60 42.88 -17.42
CA ILE A 3 1.55 41.78 -17.39
C ILE A 3 0.73 40.51 -17.12
N PHE A 4 0.51 39.72 -18.16
CA PHE A 4 0.04 38.34 -18.02
C PHE A 4 1.19 37.51 -17.45
N VAL A 5 1.09 37.13 -16.17
CA VAL A 5 1.94 36.09 -15.60
C VAL A 5 1.32 34.74 -15.98
N PRO A 6 2.01 33.88 -16.73
CA PRO A 6 1.49 32.55 -17.02
C PRO A 6 1.52 31.75 -15.72
N LEU A 7 0.35 31.27 -15.28
CA LEU A 7 0.28 30.19 -14.29
C LEU A 7 0.92 28.96 -14.93
N ILE A 8 2.17 28.67 -14.54
CA ILE A 8 2.78 27.37 -14.79
C ILE A 8 2.05 26.40 -13.86
N PHE A 9 1.10 25.66 -14.39
CA PHE A 9 0.60 24.45 -13.73
C PHE A 9 1.77 23.46 -13.71
N LEU A 10 2.48 23.40 -12.59
CA LEU A 10 3.26 22.22 -12.24
C LEU A 10 2.26 21.08 -12.13
N ALA A 11 2.14 20.28 -13.20
CA ALA A 11 1.49 18.99 -13.10
C ALA A 11 2.18 18.27 -11.95
N ALA A 12 1.43 18.00 -10.87
CA ALA A 12 1.91 17.20 -9.77
C ALA A 12 2.14 15.80 -10.33
N SER A 13 3.36 15.55 -10.82
CA SER A 13 3.79 14.22 -11.20
C SER A 13 3.74 13.39 -9.94
N ILE A 14 2.86 12.40 -9.91
CA ILE A 14 2.84 11.37 -8.87
C ILE A 14 4.29 10.90 -8.72
N PRO A 15 4.86 10.89 -7.50
CA PRO A 15 6.23 10.45 -7.29
C PRO A 15 6.41 9.08 -7.94
N ALA A 16 7.52 8.90 -8.68
CA ALA A 16 7.77 7.66 -9.41
C ALA A 16 7.62 6.47 -8.47
N MET A 17 6.59 5.66 -8.70
CA MET A 17 6.24 4.54 -7.84
C MET A 17 7.42 3.57 -7.69
N PRO A 18 7.57 2.92 -6.52
CA PRO A 18 8.55 1.84 -6.40
C PRO A 18 8.22 0.70 -7.37
N PRO A 19 9.18 -0.20 -7.63
CA PRO A 19 8.92 -1.39 -8.42
C PRO A 19 7.67 -2.11 -7.93
N ALA A 20 6.82 -2.50 -8.87
CA ALA A 20 5.64 -3.29 -8.57
C ALA A 20 6.03 -4.63 -7.91
N PRO A 21 5.15 -5.19 -7.06
CA PRO A 21 5.39 -6.43 -6.30
C PRO A 21 5.31 -7.70 -7.17
N ILE A 22 6.10 -7.77 -8.25
CA ILE A 22 6.24 -8.98 -9.08
C ILE A 22 6.83 -10.11 -8.22
N GLY A 23 6.23 -11.29 -8.30
CA GLY A 23 6.61 -12.47 -7.52
C GLY A 23 5.89 -12.59 -6.18
N GLU A 24 5.08 -11.62 -5.78
CA GLU A 24 4.20 -11.74 -4.60
C GLU A 24 2.91 -12.48 -4.93
N GLU A 25 2.20 -12.93 -3.90
CA GLU A 25 0.92 -13.62 -4.03
C GLU A 25 -0.19 -12.65 -4.49
N PHE A 26 -1.01 -13.12 -5.42
CA PHE A 26 -2.25 -12.45 -5.81
C PHE A 26 -3.29 -12.65 -4.71
N PRO A 27 -3.95 -11.58 -4.21
CA PRO A 27 -5.03 -11.72 -3.25
C PRO A 27 -6.21 -12.48 -3.87
N ALA A 28 -6.33 -13.78 -3.58
CA ALA A 28 -7.45 -14.61 -4.01
C ALA A 28 -8.01 -15.42 -2.86
N LEU A 29 -9.34 -15.60 -2.86
CA LEU A 29 -9.97 -16.65 -2.09
C LEU A 29 -9.67 -18.00 -2.76
N SER A 30 -8.54 -18.58 -2.39
CA SER A 30 -8.11 -19.86 -2.88
C SER A 30 -8.16 -20.89 -1.76
N GLY A 31 -8.94 -21.96 -1.96
CA GLY A 31 -8.80 -23.20 -1.16
C GLY A 31 -7.61 -24.06 -1.60
N GLY A 32 -6.71 -23.49 -2.41
CA GLY A 32 -5.56 -24.16 -3.02
C GLY A 32 -4.34 -23.25 -3.08
N PRO A 33 -3.35 -23.59 -3.92
CA PRO A 33 -2.16 -22.77 -4.12
C PRO A 33 -2.48 -21.31 -4.48
N ALA A 34 -1.65 -20.40 -3.98
CA ALA A 34 -1.77 -18.98 -4.30
C ALA A 34 -1.24 -18.71 -5.74
N PRO A 35 -1.97 -17.93 -6.56
CA PRO A 35 -1.42 -17.41 -7.80
C PRO A 35 -0.30 -16.40 -7.51
N ILE A 36 0.76 -16.39 -8.31
CA ILE A 36 1.90 -15.49 -8.18
C ILE A 36 1.85 -14.43 -9.28
N ILE A 37 2.00 -13.17 -8.89
CA ILE A 37 1.98 -12.01 -9.80
C ILE A 37 3.20 -12.07 -10.73
N PHE A 38 2.96 -12.07 -12.04
CA PHE A 38 4.02 -12.09 -13.05
C PHE A 38 4.03 -10.86 -13.97
N GLU A 39 2.95 -10.07 -13.96
CA GLU A 39 2.82 -8.85 -14.75
C GLU A 39 2.11 -7.78 -13.94
N PHE A 40 2.57 -6.53 -14.06
CA PHE A 40 1.96 -5.35 -13.44
C PHE A 40 2.12 -4.15 -14.39
N THR A 41 1.07 -3.37 -14.56
CA THR A 41 1.06 -2.15 -15.37
C THR A 41 0.49 -0.99 -14.57
N ASP A 42 1.05 0.21 -14.76
CA ASP A 42 0.59 1.46 -14.13
C ASP A 42 0.34 1.33 -12.61
N TYR A 43 1.28 0.70 -11.90
CA TYR A 43 1.14 0.42 -10.46
C TYR A 43 0.88 1.71 -9.67
N GLY A 44 -0.21 1.75 -8.89
CA GLY A 44 -0.66 2.95 -8.19
C GLY A 44 -1.18 4.06 -9.10
N GLY A 45 -1.50 3.77 -10.36
CA GLY A 45 -2.00 4.73 -11.32
C GLY A 45 -3.51 4.65 -11.56
N THR A 46 -3.95 5.25 -12.65
CA THR A 46 -5.38 5.29 -13.04
C THR A 46 -5.81 4.08 -13.86
N LYS A 47 -4.83 3.25 -14.28
CA LYS A 47 -4.99 2.01 -15.05
C LYS A 47 -4.16 0.89 -14.42
N SER A 48 -4.02 0.90 -13.10
CA SER A 48 -3.28 -0.10 -12.34
C SER A 48 -3.87 -1.47 -12.65
N ALA A 49 -3.05 -2.41 -13.12
CA ALA A 49 -3.51 -3.75 -13.44
C ALA A 49 -2.41 -4.76 -13.17
N LEU A 50 -2.81 -5.96 -12.77
CA LEU A 50 -1.90 -7.06 -12.49
C LEU A 50 -2.44 -8.36 -13.06
N LYS A 51 -1.51 -9.27 -13.37
CA LYS A 51 -1.81 -10.66 -13.75
C LYS A 51 -1.01 -11.63 -12.92
N ALA A 52 -1.65 -12.74 -12.56
CA ALA A 52 -1.06 -13.81 -11.79
C ALA A 52 -1.45 -15.18 -12.30
N LYS A 53 -0.67 -16.20 -11.95
CA LYS A 53 -0.93 -17.60 -12.28
C LYS A 53 -0.42 -18.50 -11.17
N VAL A 54 -1.02 -19.67 -10.99
CA VAL A 54 -0.42 -20.69 -10.11
C VAL A 54 0.91 -21.14 -10.71
N THR A 55 1.93 -21.30 -9.87
CA THR A 55 3.27 -21.70 -10.30
C THR A 55 3.65 -23.03 -9.65
N PRO A 56 4.58 -23.80 -10.23
CA PRO A 56 5.08 -25.01 -9.58
C PRO A 56 5.61 -24.76 -8.17
N GLU A 57 6.26 -23.61 -7.94
CA GLU A 57 6.76 -23.20 -6.63
C GLU A 57 5.63 -22.91 -5.65
N SER A 58 4.60 -22.17 -6.05
CA SER A 58 3.45 -21.89 -5.16
C SER A 58 2.64 -23.15 -4.83
N VAL A 59 2.55 -24.11 -5.76
CA VAL A 59 1.98 -25.45 -5.50
C VAL A 59 2.80 -26.19 -4.47
N GLN A 60 4.13 -26.25 -4.63
CA GLN A 60 5.02 -26.93 -3.70
C GLN A 60 4.95 -26.32 -2.30
N ASN A 61 4.97 -24.99 -2.19
CA ASN A 61 4.85 -24.28 -0.92
C ASN A 61 3.52 -24.58 -0.23
N TRP A 62 2.41 -24.53 -0.98
CA TRP A 62 1.10 -24.82 -0.44
C TRP A 62 0.96 -26.28 0.03
N CYS A 63 1.36 -27.25 -0.80
CA CYS A 63 1.33 -28.67 -0.45
C CYS A 63 2.23 -28.99 0.73
N GLY A 64 3.44 -28.41 0.78
CA GLY A 64 4.37 -28.62 1.90
C GLY A 64 3.83 -28.10 3.23
N ASN A 65 3.04 -27.02 3.21
CA ASN A 65 2.47 -26.43 4.41
C ASN A 65 1.17 -27.13 4.87
N TRP A 66 0.26 -27.42 3.94
CA TRP A 66 -1.09 -27.88 4.26
C TRP A 66 -1.29 -29.38 4.10
N HIS A 67 -0.50 -30.03 3.25
CA HIS A 67 -0.58 -31.46 2.96
C HIS A 67 0.80 -32.15 2.99
N PRO A 68 1.59 -31.97 4.08
CA PRO A 68 3.00 -32.39 4.10
C PRO A 68 3.22 -33.91 3.91
N SER A 69 2.20 -34.73 4.17
CA SER A 69 2.25 -36.19 4.02
C SER A 69 1.67 -36.71 2.70
N ASP A 70 1.05 -35.84 1.89
CA ASP A 70 0.46 -36.25 0.62
C ASP A 70 1.45 -36.02 -0.54
N THR A 71 2.14 -37.09 -0.90
CA THR A 71 3.10 -37.08 -2.03
C THR A 71 2.45 -36.84 -3.41
N SER A 72 1.12 -36.94 -3.51
CA SER A 72 0.37 -36.70 -4.74
C SER A 72 -0.20 -35.28 -4.85
N CYS A 73 -0.16 -34.50 -3.77
CA CYS A 73 -0.75 -33.15 -3.71
C CYS A 73 -0.29 -32.27 -4.89
N ALA A 74 1.01 -32.20 -5.17
CA ALA A 74 1.52 -31.37 -6.25
C ALA A 74 1.06 -31.82 -7.64
N GLN A 75 0.73 -33.10 -7.83
CA GLN A 75 0.18 -33.60 -9.09
C GLN A 75 -1.29 -33.17 -9.24
N SER A 76 -2.04 -33.15 -8.15
CA SER A 76 -3.45 -32.74 -8.11
C SER A 76 -3.65 -31.24 -8.40
N TYR A 77 -2.62 -30.42 -8.16
CA TYR A 77 -2.64 -28.96 -8.39
C TYR A 77 -1.64 -28.50 -9.46
N GLY A 78 -0.94 -29.43 -10.12
CA GLY A 78 0.18 -29.13 -11.02
C GLY A 78 -0.21 -28.44 -12.33
N ASP A 79 -1.51 -28.38 -12.63
CA ASP A 79 -2.07 -27.71 -13.80
C ASP A 79 -3.40 -27.05 -13.38
N ASP A 80 -3.39 -25.74 -13.13
CA ASP A 80 -4.63 -24.95 -12.97
C ASP A 80 -5.33 -24.69 -14.31
N GLY A 81 -4.90 -25.39 -15.38
CA GLY A 81 -5.35 -25.19 -16.75
C GLY A 81 -4.71 -23.99 -17.43
N GLY A 82 -3.62 -23.44 -16.85
CA GLY A 82 -3.02 -22.19 -17.31
C GLY A 82 -3.91 -20.99 -17.03
N ARG A 83 -4.72 -21.05 -15.97
CA ARG A 83 -5.62 -19.95 -15.60
C ARG A 83 -4.80 -18.71 -15.28
N VAL A 84 -5.18 -17.60 -15.92
CA VAL A 84 -4.65 -16.28 -15.60
C VAL A 84 -5.67 -15.56 -14.72
N TYR A 85 -5.22 -15.13 -13.55
CA TYR A 85 -5.96 -14.29 -12.63
C TYR A 85 -5.65 -12.84 -12.95
N GLU A 86 -6.67 -12.01 -13.04
CA GLU A 86 -6.54 -10.60 -13.44
C GLU A 86 -7.33 -9.71 -12.49
N ALA A 87 -6.72 -8.59 -12.13
CA ALA A 87 -7.39 -7.51 -11.43
C ALA A 87 -6.88 -6.15 -11.92
N SER A 88 -7.74 -5.15 -11.88
CA SER A 88 -7.37 -3.77 -12.21
C SER A 88 -8.08 -2.76 -11.33
N ALA A 89 -7.50 -1.59 -11.17
CA ALA A 89 -8.07 -0.50 -10.41
C ALA A 89 -7.74 0.85 -11.03
N ASN A 90 -8.62 1.81 -10.76
CA ASN A 90 -8.32 3.22 -10.91
C ASN A 90 -8.15 3.84 -9.51
N CYS A 91 -6.90 4.08 -9.14
CA CYS A 91 -6.57 4.59 -7.81
C CYS A 91 -7.02 6.04 -7.58
N GLU A 92 -7.42 6.78 -8.61
CA GLU A 92 -8.00 8.11 -8.45
C GLU A 92 -9.48 8.04 -8.10
N THR A 93 -10.24 7.19 -8.78
CA THR A 93 -11.71 7.15 -8.71
C THR A 93 -12.26 6.11 -7.74
N GLY A 94 -11.46 5.12 -7.34
CA GLY A 94 -11.91 4.04 -6.47
C GLY A 94 -12.48 2.83 -7.21
N ASP A 95 -12.33 2.74 -8.53
CA ASP A 95 -12.82 1.59 -9.30
C ASP A 95 -11.91 0.38 -9.09
N LEU A 96 -12.50 -0.80 -8.88
CA LEU A 96 -11.82 -2.08 -8.77
C LEU A 96 -12.53 -3.11 -9.65
N GLN A 97 -11.80 -3.83 -10.49
CA GLN A 97 -12.34 -4.89 -11.34
C GLN A 97 -11.55 -6.18 -11.12
N THR A 98 -12.26 -7.29 -10.94
CA THR A 98 -11.68 -8.64 -10.81
C THR A 98 -12.74 -9.68 -11.11
N ASP A 99 -12.35 -10.83 -11.66
CA ASP A 99 -13.26 -11.95 -11.99
C ASP A 99 -14.52 -11.52 -12.76
N GLY A 100 -14.37 -10.56 -13.69
CA GLY A 100 -15.47 -10.04 -14.51
C GLY A 100 -16.50 -9.19 -13.75
N LYS A 101 -16.23 -8.81 -12.50
CA LYS A 101 -17.07 -7.93 -11.69
C LYS A 101 -16.43 -6.58 -11.48
N HIS A 102 -17.28 -5.58 -11.28
CA HIS A 102 -16.88 -4.20 -10.99
C HIS A 102 -17.34 -3.80 -9.59
N TYR A 103 -16.42 -3.20 -8.86
CA TYR A 103 -16.56 -2.75 -7.49
C TYR A 103 -16.09 -1.31 -7.37
N LEU A 104 -16.59 -0.65 -6.34
CA LEU A 104 -16.16 0.68 -5.94
C LEU A 104 -15.63 0.63 -4.51
N PHE A 105 -14.50 1.28 -4.28
CA PHE A 105 -13.97 1.54 -2.95
C PHE A 105 -15.03 2.26 -2.10
N ASP A 106 -15.21 1.80 -0.86
CA ASP A 106 -16.29 2.26 0.02
C ASP A 106 -15.76 2.57 1.44
N GLY A 107 -14.47 2.85 1.59
CA GLY A 107 -13.87 3.24 2.87
C GLY A 107 -13.73 2.09 3.88
N PRO A 108 -13.40 2.41 5.14
CA PRO A 108 -13.19 1.40 6.18
C PRO A 108 -14.50 0.69 6.53
N ASP A 109 -14.44 -0.61 6.79
CA ASP A 109 -15.54 -1.31 7.43
C ASP A 109 -15.67 -0.83 8.87
N THR A 110 -16.86 -0.32 9.22
CA THR A 110 -17.17 0.22 10.55
C THR A 110 -18.21 -0.60 11.30
N LYS A 111 -18.68 -1.70 10.70
CA LYS A 111 -19.80 -2.52 11.20
C LYS A 111 -19.38 -3.95 11.49
N SER A 112 -18.41 -4.48 10.75
CA SER A 112 -17.88 -5.82 10.98
C SER A 112 -17.24 -5.92 12.35
N LYS A 113 -17.51 -7.03 13.05
CA LYS A 113 -16.81 -7.36 14.30
C LYS A 113 -15.43 -7.96 14.04
N ASN A 114 -15.21 -8.53 12.85
CA ASN A 114 -14.02 -9.29 12.52
C ASN A 114 -13.06 -8.54 11.60
N PHE A 115 -13.58 -7.59 10.80
CA PHE A 115 -12.81 -6.82 9.83
C PHE A 115 -12.98 -5.31 10.02
N TYR A 116 -13.26 -4.86 11.25
CA TYR A 116 -13.30 -3.44 11.55
C TYR A 116 -12.01 -2.73 11.10
N GLY A 117 -12.15 -1.66 10.33
CA GLY A 117 -11.04 -0.87 9.78
C GLY A 117 -10.44 -1.40 8.47
N TYR A 118 -10.83 -2.58 7.99
CA TYR A 118 -10.39 -3.05 6.68
C TYR A 118 -10.98 -2.19 5.55
N PRO A 119 -10.26 -2.01 4.43
CA PRO A 119 -10.85 -1.39 3.26
C PRO A 119 -11.93 -2.33 2.73
N GLY A 120 -13.14 -1.81 2.55
CA GLY A 120 -14.19 -2.57 1.90
C GLY A 120 -14.67 -1.89 0.64
N VAL A 121 -15.45 -2.66 -0.09
CA VAL A 121 -15.93 -2.28 -1.42
C VAL A 121 -17.42 -2.49 -1.52
N ARG A 122 -18.04 -1.80 -2.46
CA ARG A 122 -19.42 -2.04 -2.87
C ARG A 122 -19.48 -2.51 -4.30
N ASP A 123 -20.41 -3.40 -4.58
CA ASP A 123 -20.72 -3.85 -5.93
C ASP A 123 -21.30 -2.67 -6.72
N SER A 124 -20.73 -2.39 -7.90
CA SER A 124 -21.09 -1.20 -8.69
C SER A 124 -22.52 -1.24 -9.21
N ASP A 125 -23.04 -2.44 -9.49
CA ASP A 125 -24.35 -2.64 -10.12
C ASP A 125 -25.47 -2.51 -9.09
N THR A 126 -25.26 -3.06 -7.89
CA THR A 126 -26.25 -3.06 -6.83
C THR A 126 -26.09 -1.88 -5.85
N GLY A 127 -24.93 -1.24 -5.83
CA GLY A 127 -24.55 -0.21 -4.86
C GLY A 127 -24.41 -0.73 -3.43
N LYS A 128 -24.53 -2.04 -3.21
CA LYS A 128 -24.46 -2.65 -1.88
C LYS A 128 -23.01 -2.97 -1.53
N ARG A 129 -22.61 -2.63 -0.32
CA ARG A 129 -21.33 -3.07 0.24
C ARG A 129 -21.26 -4.60 0.22
N VAL A 130 -20.12 -5.14 -0.20
CA VAL A 130 -19.88 -6.59 -0.16
C VAL A 130 -19.90 -7.02 1.30
N ALA A 131 -20.60 -8.12 1.58
CA ALA A 131 -20.84 -8.55 2.96
C ALA A 131 -19.54 -9.00 3.65
N ASP A 132 -19.51 -8.79 4.97
CA ASP A 132 -18.50 -9.23 5.96
C ASP A 132 -18.19 -10.73 5.84
N THR A 133 -17.33 -11.05 4.89
CA THR A 133 -16.93 -12.40 4.50
C THR A 133 -15.46 -12.37 4.11
N ALA A 134 -14.83 -13.55 3.99
CA ALA A 134 -13.46 -13.64 3.50
C ALA A 134 -13.29 -13.00 2.10
N MET A 135 -14.36 -12.90 1.31
CA MET A 135 -14.34 -12.27 -0.01
C MET A 135 -14.13 -10.76 0.09
N ASP A 136 -14.78 -10.09 1.04
CA ASP A 136 -14.61 -8.65 1.25
C ASP A 136 -13.16 -8.32 1.61
N ARG A 137 -12.55 -9.10 2.52
CA ARG A 137 -11.12 -8.97 2.86
C ARG A 137 -10.22 -9.15 1.64
N THR A 138 -10.56 -10.09 0.77
CA THR A 138 -9.80 -10.35 -0.45
C THR A 138 -9.89 -9.16 -1.41
N LEU A 139 -11.06 -8.55 -1.56
CA LEU A 139 -11.25 -7.36 -2.39
C LEU A 139 -10.54 -6.13 -1.81
N GLY A 140 -10.58 -5.95 -0.49
CA GLY A 140 -9.79 -4.90 0.19
C GLY A 140 -8.28 -5.09 0.02
N ALA A 141 -7.79 -6.33 0.17
CA ALA A 141 -6.39 -6.66 -0.09
C ALA A 141 -6.01 -6.45 -1.57
N MET A 142 -6.89 -6.83 -2.50
CA MET A 142 -6.71 -6.58 -3.94
C MET A 142 -6.57 -5.09 -4.23
N TRP A 143 -7.44 -4.28 -3.63
CA TRP A 143 -7.37 -2.84 -3.74
C TRP A 143 -6.03 -2.30 -3.27
N LEU A 144 -5.55 -2.70 -2.09
CA LEU A 144 -4.26 -2.25 -1.57
C LEU A 144 -3.06 -2.78 -2.38
N GLN A 145 -3.18 -3.96 -2.99
CA GLN A 145 -2.18 -4.49 -3.91
C GLN A 145 -2.06 -3.64 -5.18
N LEU A 146 -3.15 -3.07 -5.69
CA LEU A 146 -3.19 -2.22 -6.89
C LEU A 146 -2.94 -0.73 -6.58
N CYS A 147 -3.39 -0.28 -5.42
CA CYS A 147 -3.45 1.12 -4.98
C CYS A 147 -2.84 1.26 -3.56
N PRO A 148 -1.50 1.24 -3.44
CA PRO A 148 -0.80 1.10 -2.15
C PRO A 148 -0.90 2.34 -1.26
N PHE A 149 -1.45 3.44 -1.75
CA PHE A 149 -1.72 4.63 -0.97
C PHE A 149 -3.02 4.53 -0.15
N GLY A 150 -3.80 3.45 -0.28
CA GLY A 150 -4.95 3.20 0.59
C GLY A 150 -6.23 3.87 0.13
N TRP A 151 -6.29 5.20 0.16
CA TRP A 151 -7.48 5.94 -0.27
C TRP A 151 -7.47 6.23 -1.78
N PRO A 152 -8.65 6.34 -2.43
CA PRO A 152 -8.75 6.94 -3.76
C PRO A 152 -8.23 8.38 -3.75
N TYR A 153 -7.48 8.79 -4.77
CA TYR A 153 -6.77 10.08 -4.76
C TYR A 153 -7.70 11.29 -4.80
N ARG A 154 -8.90 11.13 -5.34
CA ARG A 154 -9.93 12.18 -5.27
C ARG A 154 -10.41 12.44 -3.84
N ASP A 155 -10.32 11.44 -2.97
CA ASP A 155 -10.78 11.51 -1.57
C ASP A 155 -9.63 11.93 -0.65
N VAL A 156 -8.44 11.37 -0.86
CA VAL A 156 -7.20 11.76 -0.16
C VAL A 156 -6.05 11.91 -1.17
N PRO A 157 -5.68 13.16 -1.54
CA PRO A 157 -4.66 13.39 -2.55
C PRO A 157 -3.25 12.95 -2.12
N VAL A 158 -2.56 12.25 -3.02
CA VAL A 158 -1.14 11.88 -2.84
C VAL A 158 -0.26 13.11 -3.07
N THR A 159 0.20 13.71 -1.99
CA THR A 159 1.00 14.94 -2.01
C THR A 159 2.20 14.83 -1.07
N GLN A 160 3.23 15.66 -1.28
CA GLN A 160 4.44 15.64 -0.43
C GLN A 160 4.18 16.16 0.99
N THR A 161 3.10 16.90 1.19
CA THR A 161 2.73 17.48 2.47
C THR A 161 1.27 17.23 2.75
N PHE A 162 0.92 16.83 3.96
CA PHE A 162 -0.46 16.61 4.35
C PHE A 162 -0.79 17.41 5.61
N ARG A 163 -1.86 18.20 5.53
CA ARG A 163 -2.39 18.95 6.66
C ARG A 163 -3.91 18.91 6.59
N THR A 164 -4.53 18.62 7.73
CA THR A 164 -5.98 18.62 7.88
C THR A 164 -6.33 19.35 9.18
N GLU A 165 -7.49 20.01 9.19
CA GLU A 165 -8.07 20.60 10.39
C GLU A 165 -8.59 19.51 11.34
N ASP A 166 -9.02 18.38 10.78
CA ASP A 166 -9.48 17.20 11.50
C ASP A 166 -8.28 16.35 11.92
N ARG A 167 -7.65 16.72 13.05
CA ARG A 167 -6.52 15.99 13.65
C ARG A 167 -6.96 14.71 14.35
N TYR A 168 -7.55 13.78 13.60
CA TYR A 168 -7.90 12.46 14.10
C TYR A 168 -6.67 11.53 14.08
N GLY A 169 -6.00 11.42 15.22
CA GLY A 169 -4.75 10.68 15.32
C GLY A 169 -3.97 10.99 16.58
N GLU A 170 -2.71 10.58 16.60
CA GLU A 170 -1.84 10.70 17.77
C GLU A 170 -0.42 11.16 17.40
N PRO A 171 0.25 11.93 18.29
CA PRO A 171 1.68 12.17 18.18
C PRO A 171 2.45 10.86 18.38
N ILE A 172 3.48 10.63 17.58
CA ILE A 172 4.35 9.45 17.68
C ILE A 172 5.81 9.84 17.45
N GLY A 173 6.74 9.18 18.13
CA GLY A 173 8.17 9.43 18.01
C GLY A 173 8.79 8.67 16.84
N HIS A 174 9.66 9.32 16.06
CA HIS A 174 10.46 8.64 15.04
C HIS A 174 11.85 9.26 14.85
N ASN A 175 12.90 8.48 15.15
CA ASN A 175 14.29 8.87 14.90
C ASN A 175 14.68 10.25 15.48
N GLY A 176 14.08 10.63 16.61
CA GLY A 176 14.28 11.91 17.30
C GLY A 176 13.48 13.08 16.73
N SER A 177 12.53 12.84 15.81
CA SER A 177 11.52 13.81 15.38
C SER A 177 10.16 13.45 15.98
N LEU A 178 9.35 14.45 16.26
CA LEU A 178 7.92 14.26 16.54
C LEU A 178 7.17 14.10 15.21
N MET A 179 6.34 13.09 15.13
CA MET A 179 5.47 12.81 14.00
C MET A 179 4.01 12.89 14.45
N PHE A 180 3.11 12.98 13.48
CA PHE A 180 1.68 12.81 13.71
C PHE A 180 1.15 11.69 12.82
N ASN A 181 0.60 10.62 13.43
CA ASN A 181 -0.12 9.58 12.71
C ASN A 181 -1.59 9.98 12.59
N ASN A 182 -1.99 10.43 11.41
CA ASN A 182 -3.40 10.62 11.12
C ASN A 182 -4.04 9.27 10.80
N GLN A 183 -4.75 8.70 11.78
CA GLN A 183 -5.37 7.38 11.70
C GLN A 183 -6.59 7.34 10.78
N LYS A 184 -7.21 8.49 10.47
CA LYS A 184 -8.39 8.55 9.59
C LYS A 184 -8.01 8.52 8.11
N GLN A 185 -6.96 9.26 7.75
CA GLN A 185 -6.41 9.28 6.38
C GLN A 185 -5.27 8.27 6.18
N HIS A 186 -4.80 7.63 7.24
CA HIS A 186 -3.68 6.66 7.24
C HIS A 186 -2.37 7.29 6.71
N ILE A 187 -2.04 8.48 7.22
CA ILE A 187 -0.88 9.27 6.81
C ILE A 187 -0.05 9.63 8.03
N ILE A 188 1.25 9.37 7.97
CA ILE A 188 2.21 9.79 8.98
C ILE A 188 3.03 10.96 8.43
N VAL A 189 2.97 12.11 9.11
CA VAL A 189 3.68 13.33 8.75
C VAL A 189 4.68 13.76 9.81
N TYR A 190 5.72 14.48 9.41
CA TYR A 190 6.59 15.17 10.36
C TYR A 190 5.84 16.34 11.00
N GLU A 191 5.61 16.30 12.32
CA GLU A 191 5.09 17.46 13.06
C GLU A 191 6.25 18.41 13.39
N GLU A 192 7.27 17.89 14.07
CA GLU A 192 8.49 18.62 14.43
C GLU A 192 9.73 17.83 13.95
N PRO A 193 10.22 18.10 12.72
CA PRO A 193 11.44 17.49 12.24
C PRO A 193 12.62 17.87 13.13
N LYS A 194 13.45 16.90 13.52
CA LYS A 194 14.66 17.17 14.30
C LYS A 194 15.58 18.17 13.60
N ALA A 195 16.33 18.94 14.40
CA ALA A 195 17.16 20.04 13.91
C ALA A 195 18.12 19.64 12.77
N SER A 196 18.70 18.44 12.81
CA SER A 196 19.65 17.97 11.79
C SER A 196 19.03 17.71 10.41
N ILE A 197 17.70 17.55 10.31
CA ILE A 197 16.99 17.34 9.03
C ILE A 197 16.04 18.47 8.65
N ALA A 198 15.78 19.43 9.54
CA ALA A 198 14.85 20.56 9.33
C ALA A 198 15.21 21.46 8.13
N GLY A 199 16.45 21.39 7.63
CA GLY A 199 16.89 22.05 6.41
C GLY A 199 16.39 21.40 5.11
N ALA A 200 16.04 20.11 5.16
CA ALA A 200 15.56 19.33 4.02
C ALA A 200 14.08 18.94 4.14
N ILE A 201 13.60 18.74 5.37
CA ILE A 201 12.24 18.29 5.67
C ILE A 201 11.56 19.38 6.50
N LYS A 202 10.34 19.76 6.09
CA LYS A 202 9.53 20.77 6.78
C LYS A 202 8.37 20.11 7.54
N PRO A 203 7.79 20.79 8.54
CA PRO A 203 6.54 20.33 9.14
C PRO A 203 5.48 20.01 8.09
N ASN A 204 4.65 19.01 8.37
CA ASN A 204 3.64 18.41 7.50
C ASN A 204 4.17 17.59 6.32
N THR A 205 5.48 17.40 6.17
CA THR A 205 6.01 16.51 5.11
C THR A 205 5.57 15.07 5.39
N VAL A 206 5.02 14.38 4.38
CA VAL A 206 4.53 13.00 4.47
C VAL A 206 5.70 12.03 4.52
N LEU A 207 5.84 11.26 5.59
CA LEU A 207 6.80 10.14 5.66
C LEU A 207 6.19 8.83 5.16
N VAL A 208 4.93 8.57 5.52
CA VAL A 208 4.22 7.33 5.15
C VAL A 208 2.79 7.67 4.74
N HIS A 209 2.29 6.99 3.72
CA HIS A 209 0.90 7.05 3.26
C HIS A 209 0.43 5.64 2.89
N GLY A 210 -0.71 5.21 3.39
CA GLY A 210 -1.14 3.82 3.22
C GLY A 210 -2.51 3.52 3.76
N TRP A 211 -2.64 2.34 4.36
CA TRP A 211 -3.83 1.88 5.06
C TRP A 211 -3.43 1.20 6.36
N GLU A 212 -4.10 1.56 7.43
CA GLU A 212 -3.89 0.99 8.76
C GLU A 212 -5.16 0.29 9.21
N VAL A 213 -5.06 -0.99 9.56
CA VAL A 213 -6.11 -1.69 10.31
C VAL A 213 -5.79 -1.58 11.81
N PRO A 214 -6.70 -1.04 12.63
CA PRO A 214 -6.45 -0.80 14.05
C PRO A 214 -5.96 -2.06 14.78
N ASN A 215 -4.83 -1.94 15.47
CA ASN A 215 -4.18 -3.02 16.25
C ASN A 215 -3.77 -4.27 15.45
N GLU A 216 -3.76 -4.21 14.13
CA GLU A 216 -3.39 -5.34 13.29
C GLU A 216 -2.19 -4.99 12.41
N TRP A 217 -2.44 -4.59 11.16
CA TRP A 217 -1.41 -4.42 10.16
C TRP A 217 -1.51 -3.06 9.47
N PHE A 218 -0.38 -2.64 8.91
CA PHE A 218 -0.23 -1.46 8.08
C PHE A 218 0.36 -1.86 6.74
N SER A 219 -0.12 -1.28 5.66
CA SER A 219 0.54 -1.34 4.34
C SER A 219 0.50 0.00 3.65
N GLY A 220 1.60 0.33 2.98
CA GLY A 220 1.59 1.40 2.03
C GLY A 220 2.96 1.81 1.54
N VAL A 221 3.12 3.12 1.34
CA VAL A 221 4.31 3.72 0.75
C VAL A 221 4.99 4.63 1.76
N ALA A 222 6.25 4.37 2.02
CA ALA A 222 7.12 5.26 2.78
C ALA A 222 8.08 6.01 1.86
N TYR A 223 8.62 7.13 2.34
CA TYR A 223 9.54 7.97 1.58
C TYR A 223 10.91 8.08 2.24
N THR A 224 11.96 8.10 1.41
CA THR A 224 13.31 8.50 1.84
C THR A 224 13.66 9.86 1.26
N PHE A 225 14.22 10.72 2.12
CA PHE A 225 14.54 12.10 1.80
C PHE A 225 16.03 12.32 1.66
N LYS A 226 16.41 13.16 0.70
CA LYS A 226 17.77 13.66 0.55
C LYS A 226 17.70 15.11 0.08
N LYS A 227 18.50 15.99 0.70
CA LYS A 227 18.54 17.41 0.35
C LYS A 227 18.82 17.58 -1.14
N GLY A 228 17.96 18.34 -1.83
CA GLY A 228 18.09 18.64 -3.26
C GLY A 228 17.61 17.53 -4.20
N CYS A 229 16.98 16.47 -3.68
CA CYS A 229 16.38 15.41 -4.47
C CYS A 229 14.89 15.29 -4.16
N ASP A 230 14.12 14.79 -5.12
CA ASP A 230 12.74 14.40 -4.88
C ASP A 230 12.67 13.23 -3.88
N PRO A 231 11.60 13.15 -3.05
CA PRO A 231 11.36 12.00 -2.17
C PRO A 231 11.33 10.71 -2.99
N ALA A 232 12.00 9.66 -2.49
CA ALA A 232 11.98 8.36 -3.16
C ALA A 232 11.07 7.40 -2.40
N PRO A 233 9.99 6.91 -3.02
CA PRO A 233 9.05 6.00 -2.39
C PRO A 233 9.57 4.57 -2.36
N TYR A 234 9.08 3.80 -1.40
CA TYR A 234 9.24 2.35 -1.30
C TYR A 234 8.06 1.74 -0.53
N LEU A 235 7.72 0.50 -0.88
CA LEU A 235 6.65 -0.24 -0.21
C LEU A 235 7.08 -0.64 1.19
N VAL A 236 6.16 -0.48 2.13
CA VAL A 236 6.31 -0.91 3.52
C VAL A 236 5.07 -1.65 3.99
N ASN A 237 5.30 -2.70 4.77
CA ASN A 237 4.26 -3.42 5.51
C ASN A 237 4.70 -3.57 6.96
N GLY A 238 3.75 -3.64 7.89
CA GLY A 238 4.08 -3.69 9.29
C GLY A 238 2.90 -3.97 10.19
N HIS A 239 3.16 -3.91 11.49
CA HIS A 239 2.17 -4.20 12.52
C HIS A 239 2.50 -3.45 13.81
N TYR A 240 1.48 -3.36 14.66
CA TYR A 240 1.63 -2.89 16.03
C TYR A 240 2.24 -3.98 16.91
N GLN A 241 3.32 -3.67 17.60
CA GLN A 241 3.97 -4.58 18.55
C GLN A 241 4.57 -3.83 19.72
N SER A 242 4.17 -4.19 20.93
CA SER A 242 4.80 -3.72 22.17
C SER A 242 4.91 -2.19 22.26
N GLY A 243 3.81 -1.48 21.99
CA GLY A 243 3.77 -0.01 22.05
C GLY A 243 4.47 0.70 20.89
N ASN A 244 4.83 -0.02 19.84
CA ASN A 244 5.45 0.55 18.64
C ASN A 244 4.69 0.13 17.38
N LEU A 245 4.67 1.00 16.38
CA LEU A 245 4.39 0.62 14.98
C LEU A 245 5.72 0.34 14.29
N THR A 246 5.92 -0.87 13.79
CA THR A 246 7.12 -1.23 13.02
C THR A 246 6.75 -1.51 11.57
N LEU A 247 7.32 -0.74 10.65
CA LEU A 247 7.16 -0.91 9.21
C LEU A 247 8.46 -1.40 8.58
N LEU A 248 8.37 -2.39 7.68
CA LEU A 248 9.49 -3.01 6.98
C LEU A 248 9.31 -2.88 5.48
N GLY A 249 10.40 -2.58 4.78
CA GLY A 249 10.40 -2.47 3.32
C GLY A 249 11.81 -2.47 2.74
N LYS A 250 11.95 -2.81 1.45
CA LYS A 250 13.24 -2.63 0.76
C LYS A 250 13.40 -1.15 0.46
N ALA A 251 14.25 -0.44 1.21
CA ALA A 251 14.42 1.00 1.00
C ALA A 251 15.27 1.31 -0.24
N PRO A 252 15.07 2.47 -0.88
CA PRO A 252 15.80 2.84 -2.10
C PRO A 252 17.30 3.06 -1.84
N ILE A 253 18.13 2.61 -2.78
CA ILE A 253 19.56 2.87 -2.85
C ILE A 253 19.78 4.00 -3.85
N ARG A 254 20.52 5.04 -3.45
CA ARG A 254 20.75 6.24 -4.26
C ARG A 254 22.21 6.40 -4.68
N GLU A 255 22.39 6.81 -5.94
CA GLU A 255 23.60 7.45 -6.44
C GLU A 255 23.25 8.90 -6.83
N GLY A 256 23.71 9.88 -6.05
CA GLY A 256 23.19 11.25 -6.17
C GLY A 256 21.70 11.29 -5.82
N CYS A 257 20.85 11.73 -6.77
CA CYS A 257 19.39 11.67 -6.66
C CYS A 257 18.78 10.45 -7.35
N ASN A 258 19.54 9.73 -8.18
CA ASN A 258 19.05 8.59 -8.95
C ASN A 258 18.86 7.37 -8.04
N ILE A 259 17.77 6.64 -8.26
CA ILE A 259 17.49 5.37 -7.59
C ILE A 259 18.08 4.24 -8.45
N VAL A 260 19.03 3.50 -7.88
CA VAL A 260 19.75 2.42 -8.59
C VAL A 260 19.37 1.03 -8.09
N GLY A 261 18.53 0.94 -7.05
CA GLY A 261 18.07 -0.33 -6.52
C GLY A 261 17.30 -0.16 -5.20
N TYR A 262 16.94 -1.30 -4.60
CA TYR A 262 16.18 -1.37 -3.35
C TYR A 262 16.77 -2.47 -2.46
N SER A 263 16.88 -2.23 -1.14
CA SER A 263 17.51 -3.18 -0.22
C SER A 263 16.86 -3.21 1.16
N ASN A 264 16.72 -4.42 1.71
CA ASN A 264 16.28 -4.66 3.09
C ASN A 264 17.38 -4.45 4.14
N LYS A 265 18.61 -4.12 3.73
CA LYS A 265 19.76 -3.88 4.63
C LYS A 265 20.00 -2.41 4.95
N SER A 266 19.26 -1.51 4.30
CA SER A 266 19.36 -0.07 4.53
C SER A 266 18.87 0.28 5.94
N PRO A 267 19.45 1.30 6.61
CA PRO A 267 18.88 1.84 7.85
C PRO A 267 17.43 2.32 7.69
N ASN A 268 17.03 2.71 6.48
CA ASN A 268 15.65 3.11 6.16
C ASN A 268 14.73 1.90 5.86
N ALA A 269 15.24 0.67 5.85
CA ALA A 269 14.43 -0.53 5.56
C ALA A 269 13.50 -0.92 6.72
N LYS A 270 13.74 -0.35 7.91
CA LYS A 270 12.93 -0.55 9.11
C LYS A 270 12.59 0.79 9.73
N LEU A 271 11.31 1.16 9.71
CA LEU A 271 10.79 2.32 10.43
C LEU A 271 10.18 1.82 11.73
N VAL A 272 10.62 2.41 12.85
CA VAL A 272 10.00 2.18 14.16
C VAL A 272 9.43 3.50 14.62
N PHE A 273 8.17 3.47 15.00
CA PHE A 273 7.45 4.59 15.59
C PHE A 273 7.07 4.25 17.03
N ASP A 274 7.46 5.12 17.95
CA ASP A 274 7.15 5.00 19.37
C ASP A 274 5.80 5.66 19.66
N LEU A 275 4.86 4.91 20.23
CA LEU A 275 3.52 5.37 20.55
C LEU A 275 3.40 5.93 21.97
N SER A 276 4.50 6.00 22.72
CA SER A 276 4.55 6.40 24.13
C SER A 276 5.08 7.82 24.38
N GLU A 277 5.24 8.64 23.34
CA GLU A 277 5.70 10.04 23.48
C GLU A 277 4.69 10.96 24.19
#